data_AF-X1EY77-F1
#
_entry.id   AF-X1EY77-F1
#
_cell.length_a   1.000
_cell.length_b   1.000
_cell.length_c   1.000
_cell.angle_alpha   90.00
_cell.angle_beta   90.00
_cell.angle_gamma   90.00
#
_symmetry.space_group_name_H-M   'P 1'
#
loop_
_entity.id
_entity.type
_entity.pdbx_description
1 polymer ?
#
loop_
_entity_poly.entity_id
_entity_poly.type
_entity_poly.pdbx_seq_one_letter_code
_entity_poly.pdbx_strand_id
1 'polypeptide(L)'
;SCGQRYPLTQIKARLDQGEEIPDCEACRGILKPDIVFFGESLPREVLLGATSRAYKCDLFIVIGSTLVVYPAAYMPEYAVGQGAKLVIINLSPTPMDEQATVVIRAKAGEAMSGVVKRVTEKIRG
;
A
#
# COMPACT_ATOMS: atom_id res chain seq x y z
N SER A 1 23.60 -3.84 11.80
CA SER A 1 24.64 -3.78 12.84
C SER A 1 24.78 -2.42 13.52
N CYS A 2 24.98 -1.30 12.80
CA CYS A 2 25.18 0.01 13.43
C CYS A 2 23.97 0.98 13.39
N GLY A 3 22.85 0.59 12.76
CA GLY A 3 21.64 1.41 12.64
C GLY A 3 21.73 2.57 11.65
N GLN A 4 22.87 2.75 10.95
CA GLN A 4 23.00 3.84 9.99
C GLN A 4 22.04 3.71 8.81
N ARG A 5 21.48 4.85 8.41
CA ARG A 5 20.52 4.97 7.31
C ARG A 5 21.11 5.76 6.17
N TYR A 6 20.90 5.27 4.96
CA TYR A 6 21.37 5.90 3.74
C TYR A 6 20.17 6.19 2.84
N PRO A 7 20.13 7.36 2.19
CA PRO A 7 19.17 7.63 1.14
C PRO A 7 19.30 6.59 0.02
N LEU A 8 18.17 6.14 -0.53
CA LEU A 8 18.18 5.19 -1.65
C LEU A 8 18.96 5.73 -2.86
N THR A 9 18.94 7.04 -3.10
CA THR A 9 19.69 7.70 -4.18
C THR A 9 21.19 7.51 -4.06
N GLN A 10 21.73 7.54 -2.84
CA GLN A 10 23.16 7.29 -2.60
C GLN A 10 23.53 5.84 -2.90
N ILE A 11 22.74 4.89 -2.38
CA ILE A 11 22.99 3.46 -2.61
C ILE A 11 22.82 3.11 -4.09
N LYS A 12 21.83 3.71 -4.76
CA LYS A 12 21.64 3.55 -6.20
C LYS A 12 22.83 4.04 -7.01
N ALA A 13 23.40 5.20 -6.69
CA ALA A 13 24.58 5.72 -7.39
C ALA A 13 25.78 4.75 -7.30
N ARG A 14 25.95 4.08 -6.15
CA ARG A 14 26.98 3.05 -5.96
C ARG A 14 26.72 1.79 -6.80
N LEU A 15 25.47 1.32 -6.83
CA LEU A 15 25.05 0.21 -7.69
C LEU A 15 25.28 0.52 -9.17
N ASP A 16 24.90 1.72 -9.62
CA ASP A 16 25.07 2.18 -11.00
C ASP A 16 26.55 2.32 -11.41
N GLN A 17 27.46 2.46 -10.43
CA GLN A 17 28.92 2.46 -10.63
C GLN A 17 29.54 1.05 -10.65
N GLY A 18 28.73 0.00 -10.51
CA GLY A 18 29.17 -1.40 -10.61
C GLY A 18 29.45 -2.08 -9.27
N GLU A 19 29.14 -1.45 -8.14
CA GLU A 19 29.17 -2.14 -6.85
C GLU A 19 27.96 -3.09 -6.73
N GLU A 20 28.19 -4.41 -6.68
CA GLU A 20 27.07 -5.37 -6.66
C GLU A 20 26.37 -5.48 -5.29
N ILE A 21 27.13 -5.43 -4.20
CA ILE A 21 26.61 -5.60 -2.83
C ILE A 21 27.16 -4.48 -1.94
N PRO A 22 26.49 -3.31 -1.92
CA PRO A 22 26.90 -2.19 -1.10
C PRO A 22 26.85 -2.52 0.39
N ASP A 23 27.96 -2.31 1.07
CA ASP A 23 28.05 -2.40 2.53
C ASP A 23 28.04 -1.02 3.20
N CYS A 24 27.78 -1.04 4.50
CA CYS A 24 27.78 0.16 5.32
C CYS A 24 29.18 0.76 5.39
N GLU A 25 29.34 2.02 4.98
CA GLU A 25 30.64 2.72 4.98
C GLU A 25 31.22 2.87 6.39
N ALA A 26 30.38 2.91 7.42
CA ALA A 26 30.79 3.08 8.81
C ALA A 26 31.17 1.76 9.53
N CYS A 27 30.53 0.64 9.20
CA CYS A 27 30.72 -0.61 9.95
C CYS A 27 30.89 -1.86 9.08
N ARG A 28 30.95 -1.70 7.75
CA ARG A 28 31.06 -2.77 6.73
C ARG A 28 29.99 -3.88 6.83
N GLY A 29 28.91 -3.61 7.55
CA GLY A 29 27.77 -4.53 7.68
C GLY A 29 26.85 -4.48 6.48
N ILE A 30 26.03 -5.53 6.32
CA ILE A 30 25.05 -5.65 5.23
C ILE A 30 24.03 -4.51 5.31
N LEU A 31 23.80 -3.84 4.17
CA LEU A 31 22.72 -2.89 4.01
C LEU A 31 21.43 -3.63 3.64
N LYS A 32 20.38 -3.43 4.43
CA LYS A 32 19.03 -3.91 4.15
C LYS A 32 18.16 -2.72 3.72
N PRO A 33 17.42 -2.81 2.60
CA PRO A 33 16.44 -1.80 2.26
C PRO A 33 15.39 -1.63 3.36
N ASP A 34 14.92 -0.40 3.56
CA ASP A 34 13.90 -0.08 4.57
C ASP A 34 12.49 -0.50 4.11
N ILE A 35 12.32 -1.80 3.90
CA ILE A 35 11.08 -2.47 3.51
C ILE A 35 10.82 -3.65 4.44
N VAL A 36 9.57 -4.12 4.43
CA VAL A 36 9.15 -5.30 5.18
C VAL A 36 9.19 -6.52 4.25
N PHE A 37 10.04 -7.49 4.57
CA PHE A 37 10.07 -8.78 3.90
C PHE A 37 8.98 -9.71 4.44
N PHE A 38 8.66 -10.76 3.69
CA PHE A 38 7.79 -11.82 4.20
C PHE A 38 8.37 -12.44 5.47
N GLY A 39 7.53 -12.62 6.48
CA GLY A 39 7.92 -13.10 7.80
C GLY A 39 8.38 -11.99 8.75
N GLU A 40 8.63 -10.77 8.27
CA GLU A 40 8.88 -9.62 9.15
C GLU A 40 7.57 -9.01 9.64
N SER A 41 7.61 -8.46 10.87
CA SER A 41 6.48 -7.69 11.40
C SER A 41 6.41 -6.30 10.75
N LEU A 42 5.20 -5.86 10.43
CA LEU A 42 4.97 -4.46 10.03
C LEU A 42 5.28 -3.52 11.20
N PRO A 43 5.72 -2.27 10.91
CA PRO A 43 5.88 -1.24 11.94
C PRO A 43 4.56 -1.03 12.70
N ARG A 44 4.61 -1.23 14.02
CA ARG A 44 3.42 -1.23 14.90
C ARG A 44 2.57 0.03 14.74
N GLU A 45 3.17 1.20 14.80
CA GLU A 45 2.45 2.48 14.72
C GLU A 45 1.77 2.69 13.37
N VAL A 46 2.40 2.23 12.28
CA VAL A 46 1.81 2.30 10.93
C VAL A 46 0.59 1.39 10.84
N LEU A 47 0.71 0.15 11.34
CA LEU A 47 -0.40 -0.81 11.35
C LEU A 47 -1.56 -0.31 12.21
N LEU A 48 -1.30 0.19 13.42
CA LEU A 48 -2.33 0.77 14.30
C LEU A 48 -3.03 1.97 13.65
N GLY A 49 -2.27 2.85 13.00
CA GLY A 49 -2.81 3.99 12.27
C GLY A 49 -3.71 3.58 11.11
N ALA A 50 -3.29 2.59 10.31
CA ALA A 50 -4.09 2.04 9.21
C ALA A 50 -5.39 1.40 9.71
N THR A 51 -5.29 0.55 10.74
CA THR A 51 -6.44 -0.09 11.38
C THR A 51 -7.44 0.92 11.93
N SER A 52 -6.97 1.97 12.62
CA SER A 52 -7.85 3.01 13.16
C SER A 52 -8.60 3.77 12.07
N ARG A 53 -7.95 4.03 10.92
CA ARG A 53 -8.58 4.69 9.77
C ARG A 53 -9.61 3.78 9.09
N ALA A 54 -9.28 2.50 8.93
CA ALA A 54 -10.19 1.52 8.38
C ALA A 54 -11.48 1.41 9.20
N TYR A 55 -11.39 1.36 10.53
CA TYR A 55 -12.58 1.31 11.39
C TYR A 55 -13.43 2.58 11.38
N LYS A 56 -12.89 3.73 10.97
CA LYS A 56 -13.56 5.04 11.06
C LYS A 56 -14.05 5.59 9.73
N CYS A 57 -13.65 5.01 8.61
CA CYS A 57 -14.08 5.49 7.30
C CYS A 57 -15.53 5.08 7.02
N ASP A 58 -16.24 5.91 6.26
CA ASP A 58 -17.54 5.60 5.66
C ASP A 58 -17.41 4.99 4.25
N LEU A 59 -16.24 5.15 3.62
CA LEU A 59 -15.86 4.61 2.32
C LEU A 59 -14.42 4.10 2.33
N PHE A 60 -14.22 2.85 1.91
CA PHE A 60 -12.91 2.24 1.69
C PHE A 60 -12.73 1.88 0.22
N ILE A 61 -11.62 2.31 -0.40
CA ILE A 61 -11.33 2.04 -1.81
C ILE A 61 -10.05 1.20 -1.92
N VAL A 62 -10.17 -0.03 -2.41
CA VAL A 62 -9.05 -0.90 -2.77
C VAL A 62 -8.69 -0.66 -4.23
N ILE A 63 -7.42 -0.36 -4.52
CA ILE A 63 -6.96 -0.08 -5.88
C ILE A 63 -5.73 -0.96 -6.18
N GLY A 64 -5.82 -1.83 -7.17
CA GLY A 64 -4.68 -2.62 -7.66
C GLY A 64 -4.09 -3.61 -6.65
N SER A 65 -4.93 -4.18 -5.77
CA SER A 65 -4.52 -5.22 -4.82
C SER A 65 -5.38 -6.47 -4.99
N THR A 66 -4.75 -7.64 -4.90
CA THR A 66 -5.42 -8.94 -4.87
C THR A 66 -6.00 -9.30 -3.51
N LEU A 67 -5.66 -8.54 -2.46
CA LEU A 67 -6.10 -8.75 -1.08
C LEU A 67 -5.77 -10.14 -0.50
N VAL A 68 -4.56 -10.64 -0.77
CA VAL A 68 -4.08 -11.95 -0.25
C VAL A 68 -2.90 -11.87 0.71
N VAL A 69 -2.34 -10.68 0.93
CA VAL A 69 -1.17 -10.47 1.80
C VAL A 69 -1.60 -9.87 3.12
N TYR A 70 -1.37 -10.61 4.19
CA TYR A 70 -1.74 -10.22 5.55
C TYR A 70 -0.56 -9.56 6.29
N PRO A 71 -0.84 -8.62 7.21
CA PRO A 71 -2.17 -8.19 7.68
C PRO A 71 -2.82 -7.06 6.87
N ALA A 72 -2.23 -6.60 5.77
CA ALA A 72 -2.79 -5.49 4.97
C ALA A 72 -4.18 -5.81 4.40
N ALA A 73 -4.43 -7.08 4.02
CA ALA A 73 -5.73 -7.53 3.52
C ALA A 73 -6.87 -7.39 4.54
N TYR A 74 -6.59 -7.30 5.85
CA TYR A 74 -7.64 -7.08 6.85
C TYR A 74 -8.26 -5.68 6.83
N MET A 75 -7.58 -4.69 6.25
CA MET A 75 -8.04 -3.29 6.30
C MET A 75 -9.45 -3.10 5.71
N PRO A 76 -9.75 -3.57 4.48
CA PRO A 76 -11.12 -3.50 3.95
C PRO A 76 -12.14 -4.31 4.77
N GLU A 77 -11.76 -5.43 5.38
CA GLU A 77 -12.66 -6.22 6.26
C GLU A 77 -13.07 -5.41 7.48
N TYR A 78 -12.11 -4.73 8.12
CA TYR A 78 -12.37 -3.87 9.27
C TYR A 78 -13.31 -2.71 8.94
N ALA A 79 -13.16 -2.12 7.75
CA ALA A 79 -14.03 -1.05 7.29
C ALA A 79 -15.46 -1.53 7.04
N VAL A 80 -15.64 -2.62 6.29
CA VAL A 80 -16.96 -3.22 6.03
C VAL A 80 -17.64 -3.65 7.33
N GLY A 81 -16.88 -4.22 8.28
CA GLY A 81 -17.38 -4.59 9.60
C GLY A 81 -17.91 -3.42 10.44
N GLN A 82 -17.55 -2.18 10.12
CA GLN A 82 -18.09 -0.95 10.73
C GLN A 82 -19.16 -0.28 9.87
N GLY A 83 -19.60 -0.92 8.78
CA GLY A 83 -20.64 -0.40 7.88
C GLY A 83 -20.13 0.53 6.79
N ALA A 84 -18.81 0.64 6.58
CA ALA A 84 -18.26 1.40 5.46
C ALA A 84 -18.64 0.75 4.12
N LYS A 85 -18.84 1.59 3.10
CA LYS A 85 -18.95 1.11 1.71
C LYS A 85 -17.59 0.68 1.21
N LEU A 86 -17.53 -0.46 0.53
CA LEU A 86 -16.30 -0.96 -0.08
C LEU A 86 -16.35 -0.79 -1.61
N VAL A 87 -15.32 -0.20 -2.18
CA VAL A 87 -15.10 -0.13 -3.63
C VAL A 87 -13.81 -0.86 -3.96
N ILE A 88 -13.85 -1.73 -4.97
CA ILE A 88 -12.66 -2.45 -5.44
C ILE A 88 -12.41 -2.11 -6.91
N ILE A 89 -11.22 -1.59 -7.19
CA ILE A 89 -10.74 -1.30 -8.53
C ILE A 89 -9.56 -2.24 -8.80
N ASN A 90 -9.83 -3.35 -9.48
CA ASN A 90 -8.80 -4.33 -9.79
C ASN A 90 -9.14 -5.12 -11.06
N LEU A 91 -8.11 -5.52 -11.81
CA LEU A 91 -8.27 -6.34 -13.01
C LEU A 91 -8.67 -7.77 -12.68
N SER A 92 -8.13 -8.30 -11.59
CA SER A 92 -8.38 -9.68 -11.15
C SER A 92 -9.42 -9.74 -10.03
N PRO A 93 -10.13 -10.87 -9.87
CA PRO A 93 -10.98 -11.12 -8.73
C PRO A 93 -10.23 -11.00 -7.39
N THR A 94 -10.96 -10.65 -6.33
CA THR A 94 -10.45 -10.59 -4.96
C THR A 94 -11.38 -11.36 -4.02
N PRO A 95 -10.89 -11.85 -2.86
CA PRO A 95 -11.73 -12.52 -1.87
C PRO A 95 -12.88 -11.66 -1.31
N MET A 96 -12.84 -10.34 -1.52
CA MET A 96 -13.82 -9.38 -0.97
C MET A 96 -14.81 -8.83 -2.02
N ASP A 97 -14.80 -9.37 -3.25
CA ASP A 97 -15.64 -8.84 -4.33
C ASP A 97 -17.14 -8.95 -4.02
N GLU A 98 -17.57 -9.99 -3.30
CA GLU A 98 -18.99 -10.19 -2.94
C GLU A 98 -19.47 -9.20 -1.86
N GLN A 99 -18.58 -8.76 -0.98
CA GLN A 99 -18.88 -7.74 0.04
C GLN A 99 -18.75 -6.31 -0.52
N ALA A 100 -18.13 -6.14 -1.70
CA ALA A 100 -17.91 -4.83 -2.29
C ALA A 100 -19.23 -4.22 -2.79
N THR A 101 -19.47 -2.96 -2.42
CA THR A 101 -20.59 -2.17 -2.95
C THR A 101 -20.43 -1.91 -4.45
N VAL A 102 -19.19 -1.71 -4.91
CA VAL A 102 -18.87 -1.52 -6.33
C VAL A 102 -17.56 -2.25 -6.65
N VAL A 103 -17.58 -3.01 -7.74
CA VAL A 103 -16.37 -3.61 -8.33
C VAL A 103 -16.15 -3.05 -9.73
N ILE A 104 -14.97 -2.49 -9.96
CA ILE A 104 -14.56 -1.92 -11.26
C ILE A 104 -13.40 -2.75 -11.81
N ARG A 105 -13.66 -3.45 -12.92
CA ARG A 105 -12.67 -4.25 -13.64
C ARG A 105 -11.97 -3.43 -14.71
N ALA A 106 -11.06 -2.57 -14.28
CA ALA A 106 -10.29 -1.71 -15.18
C ALA A 106 -8.91 -1.39 -14.61
N LYS A 107 -8.04 -0.80 -15.44
CA LYS A 107 -6.76 -0.26 -14.98
C LYS A 107 -7.02 0.88 -14.00
N ALA A 108 -6.28 0.89 -12.89
CA ALA A 108 -6.42 1.88 -11.81
C ALA A 108 -6.41 3.34 -12.33
N GLY A 109 -5.44 3.67 -13.20
CA GLY A 109 -5.31 5.01 -13.76
C GLY A 109 -6.52 5.46 -14.58
N GLU A 110 -7.09 4.57 -15.39
CA GLU A 110 -8.27 4.86 -16.21
C GLU A 110 -9.51 5.08 -15.32
N ALA A 111 -9.76 4.13 -14.41
CA ALA A 111 -10.90 4.20 -13.50
C ALA A 111 -10.85 5.45 -12.61
N MET A 112 -9.71 5.70 -11.97
CA MET A 112 -9.56 6.83 -11.05
C MET A 112 -9.58 8.18 -11.76
N SER A 113 -9.07 8.28 -12.99
CA SER A 113 -9.19 9.51 -13.78
C SER A 113 -10.67 9.86 -14.04
N GLY A 114 -11.48 8.85 -14.38
CA GLY A 114 -12.93 9.02 -14.55
C GLY A 114 -13.67 9.40 -13.27
N VAL A 115 -13.30 8.78 -12.15
CA VAL A 115 -13.87 9.08 -10.82
C VAL A 115 -13.54 10.51 -10.39
N VAL A 116 -12.26 10.91 -10.45
CA VAL A 116 -11.81 12.24 -10.04
C VAL A 116 -12.48 13.33 -10.87
N LYS A 117 -12.59 13.14 -12.19
CA LYS A 117 -13.28 14.09 -13.07
C LYS A 117 -14.73 14.32 -12.61
N ARG A 118 -15.50 13.24 -12.43
CA ARG A 118 -16.92 13.33 -12.02
C ARG A 118 -17.11 13.90 -10.63
N VAL A 119 -16.26 13.53 -9.67
CA VAL A 119 -16.33 14.06 -8.31
C VAL A 119 -16.02 15.56 -8.31
N THR A 120 -15.02 16.00 -9.08
CA THR A 120 -14.67 17.42 -9.20
C THR A 120 -15.81 18.23 -9.82
N GLU A 121 -16.46 17.71 -10.87
CA GLU A 121 -17.64 18.34 -11.49
C GLU A 121 -18.80 18.47 -10.48
N LYS A 122 -19.04 17.45 -9.65
CA LYS A 122 -20.10 17.46 -8.63
C LYS A 122 -19.83 18.36 -7.43
N ILE A 123 -18.57 18.58 -7.07
CA ILE A 123 -18.21 19.45 -5.92
C ILE A 123 -18.22 20.93 -6.33
N ARG A 124 -17.91 21.22 -7.61
CA ARG A 124 -17.84 22.60 -8.13
C ARG A 124 -19.16 23.14 -8.66
N GLY A 125 -20.12 22.27 -8.99
CA GLY A 125 -21.49 22.65 -9.36
C GLY A 125 -22.37 22.75 -8.12
#